data_AF-A0AA39FFR1-F1
#
_entry.id   AF-A0AA39FFR1-F1
#
_cell.length_a   1.000
_cell.length_b   1.000
_cell.length_c   1.000
_cell.angle_alpha   90.00
_cell.angle_beta   90.00
_cell.angle_gamma   90.00
#
_symmetry.space_group_name_H-M   'P 1'
#
loop_
_entity.id
_entity.type
_entity.pdbx_description
1 polymer ?
#
loop_
_entity_poly.entity_id
_entity_poly.type
_entity_poly.pdbx_seq_one_letter_code
_entity_poly.pdbx_strand_id
1 'polypeptide(L)'
;MNSNLKLIRSLLREIRHGSSENQIRNNIMVRYIMEQARAHCETSETLCKAREELEHLANTYNCYLSSQRAYNDIQSQYGGVGERSIRETADLVGFKLPHDPK
;
A
#
# COMPACT_ATOMS: atom_id res chain seq x y z
N MET A 1 9.86 -10.00 -23.62
CA MET A 1 8.80 -9.05 -23.19
C MET A 1 9.17 -8.51 -21.83
N ASN A 2 9.38 -7.20 -21.70
CA ASN A 2 9.97 -6.52 -20.53
C ASN A 2 9.20 -6.78 -19.21
N SER A 3 9.53 -7.86 -18.49
CA SER A 3 9.01 -8.21 -17.16
C SER A 3 9.19 -7.04 -16.18
N ASN A 4 10.36 -6.41 -16.23
CA ASN A 4 10.72 -5.24 -15.41
C ASN A 4 9.77 -4.06 -15.60
N LEU A 5 9.30 -3.78 -16.82
CA LEU A 5 8.36 -2.68 -17.06
C LEU A 5 6.96 -2.98 -16.49
N LYS A 6 6.52 -4.24 -16.55
CA LYS A 6 5.24 -4.65 -15.93
C LYS A 6 5.33 -4.54 -14.42
N LEU A 7 6.46 -4.94 -13.84
CA LEU A 7 6.71 -4.88 -12.41
C LEU A 7 6.73 -3.43 -11.89
N ILE A 8 7.49 -2.55 -12.56
CA ILE A 8 7.53 -1.12 -12.21
C ILE A 8 6.14 -0.49 -12.32
N ARG A 9 5.36 -0.82 -13.36
CA ARG A 9 3.98 -0.32 -13.49
C ARG A 9 3.07 -0.79 -12.36
N SER A 10 3.23 -2.03 -11.92
CA SER A 10 2.48 -2.58 -10.78
C SER A 10 2.85 -1.84 -9.49
N LEU A 11 4.15 -1.66 -9.23
CA LEU A 11 4.66 -0.89 -8.10
C LEU A 11 4.13 0.55 -8.08
N LEU A 12 4.13 1.24 -9.24
CA LEU A 12 3.60 2.60 -9.38
C LEU A 12 2.08 2.66 -9.12
N ARG A 13 1.35 1.58 -9.39
CA ARG A 13 -0.08 1.50 -9.09
C ARG A 13 -0.33 1.37 -7.60
N GLU A 14 0.47 0.56 -6.89
CA GLU A 14 0.38 0.46 -5.43
C GLU A 14 0.74 1.79 -4.74
N ILE A 15 1.79 2.47 -5.20
CA ILE A 15 2.17 3.80 -4.69
C ILE A 15 1.02 4.81 -4.89
N ARG A 16 0.30 4.73 -6.02
CA ARG A 16 -0.88 5.58 -6.26
C ARG A 16 -2.03 5.28 -5.31
N HIS A 17 -2.23 4.01 -4.95
CA HIS A 17 -3.27 3.63 -4.00
C HIS A 17 -2.95 4.11 -2.57
N GLY A 18 -1.67 4.14 -2.18
CA GLY A 18 -1.24 4.60 -0.86
C GLY A 18 -0.99 6.11 -0.74
N SER A 19 -0.83 6.83 -1.86
CA SER A 19 -0.52 8.26 -1.86
C SER A 19 -1.79 9.09 -2.07
N SER A 20 -2.07 9.99 -1.13
CA SER A 20 -3.18 10.97 -1.22
C SER A 20 -2.95 12.06 -2.29
N GLU A 21 -1.75 12.10 -2.88
CA GLU A 21 -1.35 13.18 -3.78
C GLU A 21 -1.79 12.90 -5.22
N ASN A 22 -2.63 13.79 -5.76
CA ASN A 22 -3.20 13.67 -7.11
C ASN A 22 -2.15 13.61 -8.24
N GLN A 23 -0.92 14.08 -7.97
CA GLN A 23 0.16 14.13 -8.96
C GLN A 23 1.28 13.13 -8.64
N ILE A 24 1.13 11.94 -9.20
CA ILE A 24 2.11 10.83 -9.14
C ILE A 24 3.51 11.27 -9.62
N ARG A 25 3.60 12.28 -10.50
CA ARG A 25 4.87 12.81 -11.01
C ARG A 25 5.67 13.60 -9.96
N ASN A 26 5.01 14.17 -8.96
CA ASN A 26 5.67 14.94 -7.89
C ASN A 26 6.09 14.04 -6.73
N ASN A 27 5.56 12.82 -6.67
CA ASN A 27 5.92 11.86 -5.64
C ASN A 27 7.40 11.48 -5.78
N ILE A 28 8.17 11.79 -4.73
CA ILE A 28 9.62 11.58 -4.66
C ILE A 28 9.96 10.09 -4.89
N MET A 29 9.12 9.17 -4.39
CA MET A 29 9.30 7.74 -4.54
C MET A 29 9.25 7.32 -6.02
N VAL A 30 8.32 7.89 -6.78
CA VAL A 30 8.13 7.60 -8.21
C VAL A 30 9.33 8.09 -9.02
N ARG A 31 9.82 9.29 -8.72
CA ARG A 31 11.02 9.85 -9.36
C ARG A 31 12.24 8.98 -9.10
N TYR A 32 12.47 8.60 -7.84
CA TYR A 32 13.57 7.72 -7.45
C TYR A 32 13.51 6.37 -8.19
N ILE A 33 12.35 5.71 -8.22
CA ILE A 33 12.19 4.42 -8.91
C ILE A 33 12.47 4.56 -10.41
N MET A 34 12.02 5.64 -11.05
CA MET A 34 12.31 5.89 -12.47
C MET A 34 13.79 6.16 -12.73
N GLU A 35 14.47 6.88 -11.84
CA GLU A 35 15.92 7.11 -11.94
C GLU A 35 16.71 5.80 -11.79
N GLN A 36 16.37 4.96 -10.81
CA GLN A 36 16.99 3.64 -10.63
C GLN A 36 16.71 2.73 -11.83
N ALA A 37 15.46 2.67 -12.31
CA ALA A 37 15.12 1.86 -13.47
C ALA A 37 15.89 2.27 -14.74
N ARG A 38 16.20 3.57 -14.91
CA ARG A 38 17.02 4.07 -16.02
C ARG A 38 18.49 3.71 -15.84
N ALA A 39 19.03 3.86 -14.64
CA ALA A 39 20.43 3.55 -14.34
C ALA A 39 20.78 2.07 -14.61
N HIS A 40 19.82 1.18 -14.41
CA HIS A 40 19.99 -0.27 -14.61
C HIS A 40 19.52 -0.79 -15.98
N CYS A 41 19.20 0.10 -16.93
CA CYS A 41 18.61 -0.28 -18.23
C CYS A 41 19.64 -0.61 -19.32
N GLU A 42 20.89 -0.12 -19.23
CA GLU A 42 21.90 -0.24 -20.31
C GLU A 42 23.27 -0.77 -19.89
N THR A 43 23.41 -1.32 -18.69
CA THR A 43 24.75 -1.64 -18.18
C THR A 43 25.18 -3.06 -18.57
N SER A 44 26.36 -3.14 -19.20
CA SER A 44 27.02 -4.29 -19.84
C SER A 44 27.04 -5.59 -19.01
N GLU A 45 27.30 -6.72 -19.68
CA GLU A 45 27.10 -8.12 -19.21
C GLU A 45 27.64 -8.47 -17.79
N THR A 46 28.53 -7.68 -17.21
CA THR A 46 28.97 -7.81 -15.80
C THR A 46 27.91 -7.39 -14.76
N LEU A 47 26.80 -6.77 -15.18
CA LEU A 47 25.74 -6.19 -14.32
C LEU A 47 24.40 -6.93 -14.39
N CYS A 48 24.38 -8.18 -14.88
CA CYS A 48 23.18 -9.02 -14.82
C CYS A 48 22.65 -9.16 -13.37
N LYS A 49 23.58 -9.21 -12.40
CA LYS A 49 23.26 -9.24 -10.96
C LYS A 49 22.54 -7.98 -10.49
N ALA A 50 22.96 -6.78 -10.89
CA ALA A 50 22.32 -5.54 -10.48
C ALA A 50 20.89 -5.40 -11.05
N ARG A 51 20.65 -5.93 -12.25
CA ARG A 51 19.32 -6.01 -12.85
C ARG A 51 18.41 -6.97 -12.05
N GLU A 52 18.92 -8.13 -11.69
CA GLU A 52 18.20 -9.12 -10.88
C GLU A 52 17.94 -8.60 -9.46
N GLU A 53 18.88 -7.88 -8.86
CA GLU A 53 18.72 -7.21 -7.57
C GLU A 53 17.62 -6.13 -7.63
N LEU A 54 17.56 -5.33 -8.70
CA LEU A 54 16.48 -4.36 -8.88
C LEU A 54 15.12 -5.03 -9.08
N GLU A 55 15.07 -6.12 -9.85
CA GLU A 55 13.84 -6.92 -10.02
C GLU A 55 13.39 -7.53 -8.69
N HIS A 56 14.32 -8.05 -7.90
CA HIS A 56 14.04 -8.59 -6.57
C HIS A 56 13.52 -7.51 -5.62
N LEU A 57 14.20 -6.35 -5.54
CA LEU A 57 13.78 -5.22 -4.71
C LEU A 57 12.38 -4.74 -5.11
N ALA A 58 12.13 -4.54 -6.40
CA ALA A 58 10.83 -4.10 -6.88
C ALA A 58 9.72 -5.12 -6.58
N ASN A 59 9.99 -6.42 -6.66
CA ASN A 59 9.05 -7.47 -6.23
C ASN A 59 8.76 -7.41 -4.72
N THR A 60 9.81 -7.28 -3.91
CA THR A 60 9.70 -7.21 -2.44
C THR A 60 8.86 -6.01 -2.02
N TYR A 61 9.12 -4.82 -2.57
CA TYR A 61 8.33 -3.63 -2.26
C TYR A 61 6.88 -3.74 -2.76
N ASN A 62 6.66 -4.36 -3.92
CA ASN A 62 5.31 -4.56 -4.43
C ASN A 62 4.51 -5.51 -3.52
N CYS A 63 5.13 -6.61 -3.08
CA CYS A 63 4.56 -7.53 -2.11
C CYS A 63 4.25 -6.85 -0.77
N TYR A 64 5.17 -6.00 -0.29
CA TYR A 64 4.98 -5.26 0.95
C TYR A 64 3.78 -4.29 0.87
N LEU A 65 3.72 -3.45 -0.17
CA LEU A 65 2.65 -2.47 -0.34
C LEU A 65 1.27 -3.14 -0.54
N SER A 66 1.22 -4.20 -1.34
CA SER A 66 -0.03 -4.96 -1.54
C SER A 66 -0.49 -5.64 -0.26
N SER A 67 0.44 -6.21 0.52
CA SER A 67 0.13 -6.79 1.84
C SER A 67 -0.35 -5.73 2.83
N GLN A 68 0.25 -4.54 2.82
CA GLN A 68 -0.17 -3.42 3.66
C GLN A 68 -1.60 -2.97 3.33
N ARG A 69 -1.95 -2.92 2.04
CA ARG A 69 -3.32 -2.63 1.62
C ARG A 69 -4.30 -3.71 2.12
N ALA A 70 -3.98 -4.98 1.92
CA ALA A 70 -4.80 -6.08 2.39
C ALA A 70 -4.96 -6.07 3.92
N TYR A 71 -3.90 -5.73 4.65
CA TYR A 71 -3.94 -5.52 6.10
C TYR A 71 -4.92 -4.41 6.49
N ASN A 72 -4.88 -3.26 5.81
CA ASN A 72 -5.81 -2.17 6.07
C ASN A 72 -7.27 -2.58 5.79
N ASP A 73 -7.53 -3.35 4.74
CA ASP A 73 -8.86 -3.86 4.43
C ASP A 73 -9.38 -4.80 5.53
N ILE A 74 -8.52 -5.71 6.01
CA ILE A 74 -8.84 -6.61 7.14
C ILE A 74 -9.04 -5.80 8.43
N GLN A 75 -8.17 -4.84 8.71
CA GLN A 75 -8.29 -3.98 9.89
C GLN A 75 -9.56 -3.14 9.84
N SER A 76 -10.01 -2.68 8.67
CA SER A 76 -11.27 -1.96 8.53
C SER A 76 -12.49 -2.87 8.73
N GLN A 77 -12.41 -4.14 8.34
CA GLN A 77 -13.53 -5.09 8.45
C GLN A 77 -13.64 -5.72 9.83
N TYR A 78 -12.50 -6.07 10.42
CA TYR A 78 -12.40 -6.88 11.65
C TYR A 78 -11.69 -6.17 12.79
N GLY A 79 -11.04 -5.03 12.54
CA GLY A 79 -10.55 -4.18 13.60
C GLY A 79 -11.75 -3.70 14.40
N GLY A 80 -11.93 -4.30 15.58
CA GLY A 80 -12.96 -3.87 16.51
C GLY A 80 -12.81 -2.38 16.76
N VAL A 81 -13.93 -1.70 17.01
CA VAL A 81 -14.03 -0.25 17.29
C VAL A 81 -13.30 0.14 18.60
N GLY A 82 -12.53 -0.76 19.19
CA GLY A 82 -12.01 -0.67 20.56
C GLY A 82 -13.12 -0.99 21.57
N GLU A 83 -12.98 -0.46 22.78
CA GLU A 83 -14.04 -0.49 23.77
C GLU A 83 -15.19 0.42 23.31
N ARG A 84 -16.35 -0.19 23.01
CA ARG A 84 -17.56 0.56 22.70
C ARG A 84 -18.04 1.28 23.96
N SER A 85 -18.56 2.49 23.79
CA SER A 85 -19.16 3.22 24.89
C SER A 85 -20.39 2.49 25.44
N ILE A 86 -20.76 2.80 26.69
CA ILE A 86 -21.97 2.27 27.34
C ILE A 86 -23.22 2.54 26.49
N ARG A 87 -23.28 3.72 25.84
CA ARG A 87 -24.39 4.11 24.97
C ARG A 87 -24.47 3.26 23.71
N GLU A 88 -23.37 3.12 22.97
CA GLU A 88 -23.32 2.29 21.76
C GLU A 88 -23.61 0.82 22.06
N THR A 89 -23.16 0.33 23.22
CA THR A 89 -23.45 -1.03 23.66
C THR A 89 -24.93 -1.20 23.97
N ALA A 90 -25.53 -0.26 24.72
CA ALA A 90 -26.95 -0.27 25.04
C ALA A 90 -27.81 -0.23 23.76
N ASP A 91 -27.51 0.67 22.82
CA ASP A 91 -28.22 0.79 21.55
C ASP A 91 -28.14 -0.50 20.71
N LEU A 92 -26.98 -1.17 20.71
CA LEU A 92 -26.77 -2.42 19.96
C LEU A 92 -27.60 -3.60 20.50
N VAL A 93 -27.84 -3.66 21.80
CA VAL A 93 -28.69 -4.68 22.42
C VAL A 93 -30.15 -4.23 22.58
N GLY A 94 -30.49 -3.02 22.15
CA GLY A 94 -31.85 -2.47 22.22
C GLY A 94 -32.26 -1.92 23.60
N PHE A 95 -31.30 -1.61 24.48
CA PHE A 95 -31.55 -0.92 25.74
C PHE A 95 -31.41 0.60 25.59
N LYS A 96 -32.27 1.34 26.31
CA LYS A 96 -32.12 2.78 26.50
C LYS A 96 -31.34 3.07 27.78
N LEU A 97 -30.60 4.17 27.83
CA LEU A 97 -29.96 4.59 29.09
C LEU A 97 -31.02 5.15 30.06
N PRO A 98 -30.77 5.06 31.39
CA PRO A 98 -31.71 5.56 32.40
C PRO A 98 -32.06 7.05 32.29
N HIS A 99 -31.26 7.82 31.56
CA HIS A 99 -31.44 9.27 31.34
C HIS A 99 -32.10 9.61 29.98
N ASP A 100 -32.33 8.63 29.10
CA ASP A 100 -33.02 8.89 27.84
C ASP A 100 -34.54 9.04 28.08
N PRO A 101 -35.23 9.95 27.36
CA PRO A 101 -36.68 10.12 27.49
C PRO A 101 -37.43 8.82 27.10
N LYS A 102 -38.49 8.52 27.86
CA LYS A 102 -39.32 7.31 27.69
C LYS A 102 -39.92 7.26 26.28
#